data_AF-A0A1G1ZEN1-F1
#
_entry.id   AF-A0A1G1ZEN1-F1
#
_cell.length_a   1.000
_cell.length_b   1.000
_cell.length_c   1.000
_cell.angle_alpha   90.00
_cell.angle_beta   90.00
_cell.angle_gamma   90.00
#
_symmetry.space_group_name_H-M   'P 1'
#
loop_
_entity.id
_entity.type
_entity.pdbx_description
1 polymer ?
#
loop_
_entity_poly.entity_id
_entity_poly.type
_entity_poly.pdbx_seq_one_letter_code
_entity_poly.pdbx_strand_id
1 'polypeptide(L)'
;MDKEIKKSLLNFALAGSTPWLAASLWRNPIILTIVLLLIGILMLFLEKDRNSILLYIGAGIGGAITEVISIYFGAWTYTEPTFAGIPIWLPFLWGAAGIFVLRFKKFIDAVFKK
;
A
#
# COMPACT_ATOMS: atom_id res chain seq x y z
N MET A 1 16.70 8.53 -18.77
CA MET A 1 16.13 8.55 -17.41
C MET A 1 16.72 7.41 -16.62
N ASP A 2 17.25 7.71 -15.43
CA ASP A 2 17.88 6.74 -14.52
C ASP A 2 16.95 5.54 -14.27
N LYS A 3 17.54 4.35 -14.14
CA LYS A 3 16.81 3.11 -13.86
C LYS A 3 16.00 3.22 -12.58
N GLU A 4 16.55 3.81 -11.51
CA GLU A 4 15.86 4.00 -10.24
C GLU A 4 14.73 5.03 -10.35
N ILE A 5 14.89 6.07 -11.17
CA ILE A 5 13.81 7.02 -11.45
C ILE A 5 12.64 6.32 -12.15
N LYS A 6 12.89 5.58 -13.24
CA LYS A 6 11.84 4.81 -13.95
C LYS A 6 11.10 3.86 -13.02
N LYS A 7 11.87 3.10 -12.23
CA LYS A 7 11.35 2.11 -11.29
C LYS A 7 10.50 2.77 -10.20
N SER A 8 10.89 3.95 -9.72
CA SER A 8 10.14 4.74 -8.74
C SER A 8 8.83 5.28 -9.32
N LEU A 9 8.86 5.87 -10.52
CA LEU A 9 7.65 6.35 -11.19
C LEU A 9 6.64 5.23 -11.41
N LEU A 10 7.08 4.03 -11.81
CA LEU A 10 6.20 2.87 -11.93
C LEU A 10 5.56 2.49 -10.59
N ASN A 11 6.35 2.45 -9.51
CA ASN A 11 5.80 2.15 -8.19
C ASN A 11 4.85 3.25 -7.69
N PHE A 12 5.07 4.52 -8.04
CA PHE A 12 4.12 5.59 -7.73
C PHE A 12 2.80 5.42 -8.46
N ALA A 13 2.83 5.03 -9.74
CA ALA A 13 1.62 4.72 -10.49
C ALA A 13 0.87 3.52 -9.87
N LEU A 14 1.59 2.46 -9.50
CA LEU A 14 1.00 1.29 -8.84
C LEU A 14 0.41 1.61 -7.47
N ALA A 15 1.16 2.31 -6.61
CA ALA A 15 0.67 2.71 -5.29
C ALA A 15 -0.50 3.71 -5.40
N GLY A 16 -0.41 4.69 -6.30
CA GLY A 16 -1.44 5.69 -6.53
C GLY A 16 -2.73 5.13 -7.13
N SER A 17 -2.68 3.98 -7.82
CA SER A 17 -3.90 3.30 -8.27
C SER A 17 -4.64 2.61 -7.13
N THR A 18 -3.98 2.24 -6.03
CA THR A 18 -4.61 1.55 -4.90
C THR A 18 -5.75 2.32 -4.23
N PRO A 19 -5.65 3.63 -3.88
CA PRO A 19 -6.79 4.37 -3.35
C PRO A 19 -7.91 4.57 -4.39
N TRP A 20 -7.57 4.71 -5.67
CA TRP A 20 -8.56 4.82 -6.73
C TRP A 20 -9.38 3.52 -6.90
N LEU A 21 -8.70 2.38 -6.86
CA LEU A 21 -9.32 1.05 -6.85
C LEU A 21 -10.17 0.84 -5.59
N ALA A 22 -9.68 1.27 -4.42
CA ALA A 22 -10.45 1.20 -3.18
C ALA A 22 -11.75 2.02 -3.28
N ALA A 23 -11.68 3.26 -3.76
CA ALA A 23 -12.84 4.11 -3.96
C ALA A 23 -13.84 3.55 -4.98
N SER A 24 -13.37 2.79 -5.98
CA SER A 24 -14.22 2.23 -7.05
C SER A 24 -14.81 0.85 -6.71
N LEU A 25 -14.08 0.04 -5.94
CA LEU A 25 -14.40 -1.38 -5.71
C LEU A 25 -14.71 -1.74 -4.25
N TRP A 26 -14.87 -0.76 -3.35
CA TRP A 26 -15.13 -1.01 -1.92
C TRP A 26 -16.34 -1.91 -1.66
N ARG A 27 -17.36 -1.88 -2.52
CA ARG A 27 -18.55 -2.77 -2.43
C ARG A 27 -18.27 -4.23 -2.76
N ASN A 28 -17.12 -4.52 -3.37
CA ASN A 28 -16.68 -5.87 -3.71
C ASN A 28 -15.35 -6.18 -3.00
N PRO A 29 -15.36 -6.31 -1.66
CA PRO A 29 -14.13 -6.35 -0.86
C PRO A 29 -13.20 -7.51 -1.23
N ILE A 30 -13.75 -8.66 -1.65
CA ILE A 30 -12.95 -9.83 -2.07
C ILE A 30 -12.17 -9.54 -3.36
N ILE A 31 -12.84 -8.97 -4.37
CA ILE A 31 -12.20 -8.63 -5.66
C ILE A 31 -11.12 -7.57 -5.41
N LEU A 32 -11.45 -6.55 -4.63
CA LEU A 32 -10.50 -5.49 -4.29
C LEU A 32 -9.28 -6.06 -3.55
N THR A 33 -9.47 -6.95 -2.57
CA THR A 33 -8.35 -7.63 -1.89
C THR A 33 -7.43 -8.36 -2.87
N ILE A 34 -8.00 -9.15 -3.78
CA ILE A 34 -7.20 -9.89 -4.77
C ILE A 34 -6.41 -8.92 -5.65
N VAL A 35 -7.03 -7.85 -6.13
CA VAL A 35 -6.37 -6.84 -6.96
C VAL A 35 -5.24 -6.15 -6.19
N LEU A 36 -5.48 -5.69 -4.97
CA LEU A 36 -4.46 -5.03 -4.16
C LEU A 36 -3.32 -5.98 -3.78
N LEU A 37 -3.61 -7.25 -3.52
CA LEU A 37 -2.60 -8.28 -3.29
C LEU A 37 -1.72 -8.47 -4.53
N LEU A 38 -2.31 -8.58 -5.72
CA LEU A 38 -1.55 -8.70 -6.97
C LEU A 38 -0.68 -7.47 -7.26
N ILE A 39 -1.19 -6.27 -6.97
CA ILE A 39 -0.41 -5.03 -7.07
C ILE A 39 0.76 -5.04 -6.08
N GLY A 40 0.51 -5.39 -4.81
CA GLY A 40 1.56 -5.51 -3.80
C GLY A 40 2.64 -6.51 -4.18
N ILE A 41 2.24 -7.68 -4.68
CA ILE A 41 3.14 -8.71 -5.22
C ILE A 41 3.98 -8.15 -6.37
N LEU A 42 3.36 -7.46 -7.34
CA LEU A 42 4.07 -6.84 -8.46
C LEU A 42 5.09 -5.80 -7.96
N MET A 43 4.71 -4.93 -7.02
CA MET A 43 5.61 -3.93 -6.43
C MET A 43 6.81 -4.58 -5.73
N LEU A 44 6.60 -5.65 -4.97
CA LEU A 44 7.66 -6.42 -4.33
C LEU A 44 8.57 -7.12 -5.34
N PHE A 45 8.00 -7.69 -6.42
CA PHE A 45 8.76 -8.27 -7.52
C PHE A 45 9.60 -7.25 -8.28
N LEU A 46 9.15 -6.00 -8.37
CA LEU A 46 9.95 -4.92 -8.91
C LEU A 46 11.10 -4.60 -7.95
N GLU A 47 10.86 -4.53 -6.64
CA GLU A 47 11.91 -4.20 -5.68
C GLU A 47 13.02 -5.25 -5.57
N LYS A 48 12.67 -6.54 -5.51
CA LYS A 48 13.60 -7.66 -5.34
C LYS A 48 14.53 -7.52 -4.12
N ASP A 49 14.01 -6.99 -3.04
CA ASP A 49 14.76 -6.70 -1.81
C ASP A 49 13.99 -7.16 -0.56
N ARG A 50 14.70 -7.76 0.40
CA ARG A 50 14.11 -8.29 1.64
C ARG A 50 13.58 -7.18 2.54
N ASN A 51 14.24 -6.03 2.57
CA ASN A 51 13.78 -4.91 3.40
C ASN A 51 12.45 -4.35 2.88
N SER A 52 12.24 -4.40 1.56
CA SER A 52 10.96 -4.03 0.95
C SER A 52 9.81 -4.94 1.38
N ILE A 53 10.06 -6.26 1.52
CA ILE A 53 9.06 -7.21 2.04
C ILE A 53 8.72 -6.89 3.50
N LEU A 54 9.74 -6.68 4.35
CA LEU A 54 9.54 -6.33 5.76
C LEU A 54 8.77 -5.02 5.89
N LEU A 55 9.08 -4.03 5.05
CA LEU A 55 8.37 -2.76 5.05
C LEU A 55 6.91 -2.91 4.60
N TYR A 56 6.63 -3.70 3.57
CA TYR A 56 5.27 -3.96 3.11
C TYR A 56 4.43 -4.64 4.20
N ILE A 57 4.97 -5.68 4.83
CA ILE A 57 4.29 -6.41 5.91
C ILE A 57 4.12 -5.50 7.14
N GLY A 58 5.19 -4.81 7.54
CA GLY A 58 5.19 -3.91 8.69
C GLY A 58 4.22 -2.74 8.53
N ALA A 59 4.22 -2.09 7.36
CA ALA A 59 3.26 -1.03 7.06
C ALA A 59 1.83 -1.58 6.97
N GLY A 60 1.63 -2.74 6.33
CA GLY A 60 0.31 -3.34 6.19
C GLY A 60 -0.33 -3.72 7.53
N ILE A 61 0.41 -4.42 8.38
CA ILE A 61 -0.06 -4.79 9.73
C ILE A 61 -0.16 -3.56 10.63
N GLY A 62 0.87 -2.72 10.66
CA GLY A 62 0.92 -1.53 11.51
C GLY A 62 -0.20 -0.55 11.18
N GLY A 63 -0.38 -0.22 9.90
CA GLY A 63 -1.45 0.66 9.42
C GLY A 63 -2.85 0.09 9.71
N ALA A 64 -3.05 -1.21 9.52
CA ALA A 64 -4.32 -1.86 9.87
C ALA A 64 -4.60 -1.82 11.37
N ILE A 65 -3.59 -2.05 12.23
CA ILE A 65 -3.75 -1.95 13.69
C ILE A 65 -4.10 -0.52 14.10
N THR A 66 -3.43 0.49 13.53
CA THR A 66 -3.75 1.89 13.85
C THR A 66 -5.18 2.27 13.47
N GLU A 67 -5.69 1.71 12.38
CA GLU A 67 -7.09 1.88 11.95
C GLU A 67 -8.05 1.19 12.92
N VAL A 68 -7.78 -0.06 13.31
CA VAL A 68 -8.59 -0.80 14.28
C VAL A 68 -8.69 -0.05 15.62
N ILE A 69 -7.57 0.49 16.11
CA ILE A 69 -7.55 1.31 17.33
C ILE A 69 -8.45 2.54 17.17
N SER A 70 -8.33 3.25 16.05
CA SER A 70 -9.10 4.47 15.79
C SER A 70 -10.61 4.19 15.72
N ILE A 71 -10.99 3.07 15.09
CA ILE A 71 -12.39 2.62 15.01
C ILE A 71 -12.90 2.18 16.38
N TYR A 72 -12.09 1.48 17.18
CA TYR A 72 -12.46 1.08 18.53
C TYR A 72 -12.80 2.27 19.43
N PHE A 73 -12.06 3.39 19.28
CA PHE A 73 -12.34 4.64 20.00
C PHE A 73 -13.45 5.49 19.36
N GLY A 74 -14.09 5.02 18.28
CA GLY A 74 -15.21 5.71 17.64
C GLY A 74 -14.80 6.93 16.82
N ALA A 75 -13.53 7.05 16.40
CA ALA A 75 -13.07 8.19 15.62
C ALA A 75 -13.70 8.23 14.21
N TRP A 76 -13.83 7.07 13.56
CA TRP A 76 -14.58 6.88 12.31
C TRP A 76 -14.97 5.41 12.14
N THR A 77 -15.73 5.11 11.08
CA THR A 77 -16.11 3.74 10.69
C THR A 77 -16.03 3.55 9.19
N TYR A 78 -15.82 2.31 8.76
CA TYR A 78 -15.96 1.92 7.35
C TYR A 78 -17.40 1.50 7.03
N THR A 79 -17.86 1.81 5.83
CA THR A 79 -19.19 1.41 5.34
C THR A 79 -19.34 -0.12 5.19
N GLU A 80 -18.27 -0.81 4.77
CA GLU A 80 -18.25 -2.26 4.54
C GLU A 80 -17.10 -2.91 5.32
N PRO A 81 -17.22 -3.01 6.66
CA PRO A 81 -16.20 -3.65 7.48
C PRO A 81 -16.25 -5.17 7.30
N THR A 82 -15.10 -5.83 7.34
CA THR A 82 -15.02 -7.30 7.22
C THR A 82 -14.49 -7.95 8.50
N PHE A 83 -13.50 -7.34 9.15
CA PHE A 83 -12.87 -7.88 10.35
C PHE A 83 -12.38 -6.74 11.26
N ALA A 84 -12.64 -6.84 12.57
CA ALA A 84 -12.21 -5.85 13.56
C ALA A 84 -12.57 -4.38 13.20
N GLY A 85 -13.69 -4.17 12.50
CA GLY A 85 -14.14 -2.86 12.05
C GLY A 85 -13.49 -2.34 10.76
N ILE A 86 -12.46 -3.02 10.25
CA ILE A 86 -11.79 -2.65 8.99
C ILE A 86 -12.16 -3.60 7.83
N PRO A 87 -12.09 -3.13 6.57
CA PRO A 87 -12.20 -3.98 5.40
C PRO A 87 -10.97 -4.88 5.24
N ILE A 88 -11.17 -6.11 4.77
CA ILE A 88 -10.07 -7.08 4.61
C ILE A 88 -9.02 -6.67 3.57
N TRP A 89 -9.35 -5.75 2.66
CA TRP A 89 -8.41 -5.21 1.67
C TRP A 89 -7.44 -4.16 2.24
N LEU A 90 -7.76 -3.56 3.40
CA LEU A 90 -7.07 -2.41 3.95
C LEU A 90 -5.58 -2.64 4.27
N PRO A 91 -5.16 -3.79 4.85
CA PRO A 91 -3.75 -4.06 5.09
C PRO A 91 -2.88 -4.04 3.83
N PHE A 92 -3.43 -4.45 2.68
CA PHE A 92 -2.69 -4.47 1.41
C PHE A 92 -2.49 -3.06 0.85
N LEU A 93 -3.47 -2.17 1.04
CA LEU A 93 -3.34 -0.75 0.71
C LEU A 93 -2.23 -0.10 1.54
N TRP A 94 -2.21 -0.33 2.86
CA TRP A 94 -1.15 0.15 3.75
C TRP A 94 0.23 -0.42 3.40
N GLY A 95 0.31 -1.69 2.99
CA GLY A 95 1.54 -2.29 2.48
C GLY A 95 2.07 -1.58 1.24
N ALA A 96 1.20 -1.29 0.26
CA ALA A 96 1.55 -0.53 -0.93
C ALA A 96 2.02 0.89 -0.59
N ALA A 97 1.38 1.54 0.39
CA ALA A 97 1.81 2.84 0.91
C ALA A 97 3.22 2.78 1.53
N GLY A 98 3.56 1.72 2.25
CA GLY A 98 4.92 1.49 2.76
C GLY A 98 5.96 1.45 1.64
N ILE A 99 5.69 0.70 0.57
CA ILE A 99 6.59 0.66 -0.60
C ILE A 99 6.66 2.03 -1.29
N PHE A 100 5.54 2.77 -1.40
CA PHE A 100 5.55 4.13 -1.93
C PHE A 100 6.55 5.02 -1.18
N VAL A 101 6.53 5.02 0.15
CA VAL A 101 7.46 5.82 0.97
C VAL A 101 8.92 5.43 0.72
N LEU A 102 9.23 4.13 0.64
CA LEU A 102 10.58 3.66 0.29
C LEU A 102 11.03 4.16 -1.08
N ARG A 103 10.15 4.10 -2.08
CA ARG A 103 10.44 4.54 -3.44
C ARG A 103 10.54 6.06 -3.54
N PHE A 104 9.79 6.77 -2.73
CA PHE A 104 9.91 8.22 -2.62
C PHE A 104 11.29 8.64 -2.15
N LYS A 105 11.81 7.97 -1.11
CA LYS A 105 13.19 8.17 -0.66
C LYS A 105 14.21 7.86 -1.77
N LYS A 106 14.12 6.69 -2.42
CA LYS A 106 15.05 6.29 -3.49
C LYS A 106 15.01 7.24 -4.69
N PHE A 107 13.83 7.76 -5.03
CA PHE A 107 13.64 8.76 -6.07
C PHE A 107 14.35 10.06 -5.73
N ILE A 108 14.15 10.59 -4.51
CA ILE A 108 14.84 11.80 -4.05
C ILE A 108 16.36 11.60 -4.10
N ASP A 109 16.86 10.47 -3.58
CA ASP A 109 18.28 10.15 -3.63
C ASP A 109 18.79 10.13 -5.09
N ALA A 110 18.06 9.52 -6.04
CA ALA A 110 18.45 9.45 -7.45
C ALA A 110 18.37 10.79 -8.20
N VAL A 111 17.47 11.70 -7.80
CA VAL A 111 17.29 13.02 -8.43
C VAL A 111 18.30 14.04 -7.89
N PHE A 112 18.54 14.03 -6.57
CA PHE A 112 19.29 15.09 -5.88
C PHE A 112 20.69 14.70 -5.42
N LYS A 113 21.05 13.41 -5.32
CA LYS A 113 22.43 12.97 -5.03
C LYS A 113 23.25 12.69 -6.29
N LYS A 114 22.93 13.39 -7.38
CA LYS A 114 23.90 13.57 -8.48
C LYS A 114 24.93 14.63 -8.09
#